data_AF-A0A515ERQ5-F1
#
_entry.id   AF-A0A515ERQ5-F1
#
_cell.length_a   1.000
_cell.length_b   1.000
_cell.length_c   1.000
_cell.angle_alpha   90.00
_cell.angle_beta   90.00
_cell.angle_gamma   90.00
#
_symmetry.space_group_name_H-M   'P 1'
#
loop_
_entity.id
_entity.type
_entity.pdbx_description
1 polymer ?
#
loop_
_entity_poly.entity_id
_entity_poly.type
_entity_poly.pdbx_seq_one_letter_code
_entity_poly.pdbx_strand_id
1 'polypeptide(L)'
;MKPTIGRVVLFHPSEGEIHAAIIAFVHSDTMVNLAAFDANGVAYSRTSVTLVQPGQAAPEFSPYCEWMPYQVGQARKVLDLPVVQASPAAG
;
A
#
# COMPACT_ATOMS: atom_id res chain seq x y z
N MET A 1 0.14 5.04 6.66
CA MET A 1 0.01 3.57 6.80
C MET A 1 1.37 2.94 6.51
N LYS A 2 1.88 2.08 7.40
CA LYS A 2 3.24 1.52 7.27
C LYS A 2 3.29 0.41 6.21
N PRO A 3 4.17 0.47 5.20
CA PRO A 3 4.32 -0.58 4.20
C PRO A 3 4.90 -1.86 4.79
N THR A 4 4.41 -3.00 4.34
CA THR A 4 4.97 -4.32 4.66
C THR A 4 5.00 -5.19 3.41
N ILE A 5 5.98 -6.09 3.34
CA ILE A 5 6.12 -7.06 2.24
C ILE A 5 4.87 -7.95 2.16
N GLY A 6 4.43 -8.25 0.94
CA GLY A 6 3.25 -9.08 0.67
C GLY A 6 1.92 -8.32 0.66
N ARG A 7 1.90 -7.00 0.96
CA ARG A 7 0.68 -6.20 0.85
C ARG A 7 0.37 -5.86 -0.60
N VAL A 8 -0.91 -5.90 -0.92
CA VAL A 8 -1.43 -5.54 -2.25
C VAL A 8 -1.70 -4.04 -2.30
N VAL A 9 -1.24 -3.39 -3.37
CA VAL A 9 -1.41 -1.97 -3.69
C VAL A 9 -1.90 -1.81 -5.14
N LEU A 10 -2.44 -0.64 -5.47
CA LEU A 10 -2.70 -0.24 -6.85
C LEU A 10 -1.44 0.45 -7.37
N PHE A 11 -0.92 0.00 -8.51
CA PHE A 11 0.21 0.63 -9.19
C PHE A 11 -0.27 1.39 -10.42
N HIS A 12 0.15 2.64 -10.53
CA HIS A 12 -0.16 3.56 -11.63
C HIS A 12 1.11 3.72 -12.48
N PRO A 13 1.33 2.88 -13.51
CA PRO A 13 2.51 2.97 -14.38
C PRO A 13 2.46 4.18 -15.33
N SER A 14 1.25 4.59 -15.72
CA SER A 14 0.97 5.69 -16.64
C SER A 14 -0.39 6.31 -16.32
N GLU A 15 -0.71 7.46 -16.89
CA GLU A 15 -1.98 8.14 -16.63
C GLU A 15 -3.17 7.29 -17.11
N GLY A 16 -4.12 7.03 -16.20
CA GLY A 16 -5.33 6.26 -16.49
C GLY A 16 -5.15 4.73 -16.48
N GLU A 17 -3.94 4.23 -16.24
CA GLU A 17 -3.66 2.79 -16.18
C GLU A 17 -3.44 2.34 -14.73
N ILE A 18 -4.07 1.22 -14.34
CA ILE A 18 -3.97 0.67 -12.99
C ILE A 18 -3.64 -0.81 -13.08
N HIS A 19 -2.54 -1.18 -12.44
CA HIS A 19 -2.07 -2.55 -12.31
C HIS A 19 -2.15 -3.01 -10.86
N ALA A 20 -2.55 -4.27 -10.65
CA ALA A 20 -2.45 -4.88 -9.34
C ALA A 20 -0.97 -5.12 -9.02
N ALA A 21 -0.54 -4.81 -7.79
CA ALA A 21 0.84 -5.02 -7.40
C ALA A 21 0.97 -5.48 -5.95
N ILE A 22 2.02 -6.26 -5.69
CA ILE A 22 2.41 -6.74 -4.37
C ILE A 22 3.72 -6.06 -3.98
N ILE A 23 3.80 -5.54 -2.76
CA ILE A 23 5.05 -5.01 -2.20
C ILE A 23 6.03 -6.16 -2.04
N ALA A 24 7.09 -6.15 -2.85
CA ALA A 24 8.15 -7.14 -2.82
C ALA A 24 9.30 -6.73 -1.88
N PHE A 25 9.53 -5.42 -1.71
CA PHE A 25 10.57 -4.89 -0.82
C PHE A 25 10.19 -3.48 -0.31
N VAL A 26 10.67 -3.10 0.87
CA VAL A 26 10.42 -1.78 1.49
C VAL A 26 11.76 -1.08 1.71
N HIS A 27 11.97 0.06 1.05
CA HIS A 27 13.12 0.94 1.29
C HIS A 27 12.84 1.92 2.44
N SER A 28 11.62 2.47 2.46
CA SER A 28 11.14 3.41 3.47
C SER A 28 9.61 3.40 3.53
N ASP A 29 9.02 4.22 4.41
CA ASP A 29 7.56 4.34 4.53
C ASP A 29 6.86 4.87 3.25
N THR A 30 7.63 5.43 2.30
CA THR A 30 7.12 6.03 1.06
C THR A 30 7.77 5.47 -0.20
N MET A 31 8.64 4.45 -0.10
CA MET A 31 9.32 3.88 -1.26
C MET A 31 9.47 2.36 -1.17
N VAL A 32 9.04 1.67 -2.22
CA VAL A 32 8.93 0.20 -2.28
C VAL A 32 9.35 -0.36 -3.64
N ASN A 33 9.63 -1.66 -3.69
CA ASN A 33 9.67 -2.41 -4.95
C ASN A 33 8.40 -3.25 -5.07
N LEU A 34 7.92 -3.43 -6.29
CA LEU A 34 6.67 -4.08 -6.63
C LEU A 34 6.88 -5.29 -7.55
N ALA A 35 6.13 -6.35 -7.28
CA ALA A 35 5.75 -7.34 -8.28
C ALA A 35 4.35 -6.94 -8.79
N ALA A 36 4.28 -6.39 -10.00
CA ALA A 36 3.06 -5.88 -10.62
C ALA A 36 2.54 -6.83 -11.70
N PHE A 37 1.24 -6.74 -11.98
CA PHE A 37 0.54 -7.53 -12.99
C PHE A 37 -0.18 -6.58 -13.94
N ASP A 38 0.12 -6.67 -15.23
CA ASP A 38 -0.57 -5.87 -16.25
C ASP A 38 -2.04 -6.31 -16.44
N ALA A 39 -2.77 -5.63 -17.33
CA ALA A 39 -4.15 -5.98 -17.66
C ALA A 39 -4.34 -7.40 -18.21
N ASN A 40 -3.28 -8.05 -18.71
CA ASN A 40 -3.28 -9.43 -19.19
C ASN A 40 -2.90 -10.44 -18.08
N GLY A 41 -2.57 -9.95 -16.89
CA GLY A 41 -2.06 -10.76 -15.78
C GLY A 41 -0.58 -11.12 -15.92
N VAL A 42 0.17 -10.50 -16.84
CA VAL A 42 1.61 -10.73 -17.00
C VAL A 42 2.36 -10.05 -15.85
N ALA A 43 3.15 -10.84 -15.14
CA ALA A 43 3.94 -10.37 -14.01
C ALA A 43 5.20 -9.62 -14.49
N TYR A 44 5.48 -8.48 -13.87
CA TYR A 44 6.73 -7.73 -14.08
C TYR A 44 7.17 -6.99 -12.81
N SER A 45 8.45 -6.65 -12.72
CA SER A 45 9.00 -5.94 -11.56
C SER A 45 9.10 -4.44 -11.78
N ARG A 46 8.86 -3.65 -10.72
CA ARG A 46 9.23 -2.24 -10.65
C ARG A 46 9.92 -1.92 -9.34
N THR A 47 10.98 -1.13 -9.41
CA THR A 47 11.81 -0.78 -8.25
C THR A 47 11.70 0.70 -7.94
N SER A 48 11.91 1.06 -6.68
CA SER A 48 11.95 2.46 -6.22
C SER A 48 10.67 3.23 -6.56
N VAL A 49 9.52 2.58 -6.38
CA VAL A 49 8.20 3.16 -6.64
C VAL A 49 7.75 3.96 -5.42
N THR A 50 7.29 5.18 -5.65
CA THR A 50 6.69 6.02 -4.61
C THR A 50 5.37 5.42 -4.16
N LEU A 51 5.24 5.22 -2.84
CA LEU A 51 3.98 4.83 -2.20
C LEU A 51 3.28 6.07 -1.67
N VAL A 52 2.20 6.48 -2.35
CA VAL A 52 1.35 7.60 -1.96
C VAL A 52 0.55 7.20 -0.72
N GLN A 53 0.71 8.01 0.33
CA GLN A 53 -0.01 7.80 1.58
C GLN A 53 -1.44 8.34 1.48
N PRO A 54 -2.41 7.77 2.23
CA PRO A 54 -3.80 8.22 2.13
C PRO A 54 -3.95 9.71 2.42
N GLY A 55 -4.58 10.45 1.50
CA GLY A 55 -4.79 11.90 1.61
C GLY A 55 -3.61 12.75 1.14
N GLN A 56 -2.54 12.15 0.60
CA GLN A 56 -1.47 12.87 -0.10
C GLN A 56 -1.78 12.94 -1.59
N ALA A 57 -1.26 13.98 -2.26
CA ALA A 57 -1.37 14.13 -3.70
C ALA A 57 -0.49 13.10 -4.42
N ALA A 58 -0.99 12.57 -5.53
CA ALA A 58 -0.22 11.73 -6.43
C ALA A 58 0.86 12.57 -7.17
N PRO A 59 2.04 11.99 -7.46
CA PRO A 59 3.01 12.62 -8.35
C PRO A 59 2.44 12.79 -9.77
N GLU A 60 2.64 13.96 -10.37
CA GLU A 60 2.05 14.31 -11.68
C GLU A 60 2.73 13.61 -12.87
N PHE A 61 4.04 13.36 -12.79
CA PHE A 61 4.85 12.90 -13.93
C PHE A 61 5.66 11.63 -13.66
N SER A 62 5.35 10.88 -12.60
CA SER A 62 6.10 9.67 -12.25
C SER A 62 5.20 8.52 -11.83
N PRO A 63 5.54 7.26 -12.18
CA PRO A 63 4.82 6.10 -11.69
C PRO A 63 4.78 6.06 -10.17
N TYR A 64 3.63 5.71 -9.61
CA TYR A 64 3.43 5.61 -8.17
C TYR A 64 2.51 4.45 -7.83
N CYS A 65 2.46 4.08 -6.56
CA CYS A 65 1.45 3.16 -6.06
C CYS A 65 0.72 3.76 -4.87
N GLU A 66 -0.49 3.28 -4.63
CA GLU A 66 -1.32 3.69 -3.51
C GLU A 66 -2.03 2.50 -2.88
N TRP A 67 -2.46 2.69 -1.63
CA TRP A 67 -3.24 1.69 -0.92
C TRP A 67 -4.61 1.49 -1.58
N MET A 68 -5.10 0.24 -1.63
CA MET A 68 -6.45 0.02 -2.13
C MET A 68 -7.47 0.76 -1.24
N PRO A 69 -8.48 1.45 -1.79
CA PRO A 69 -9.42 2.26 -1.01
C PRO A 69 -10.08 1.51 0.16
N TYR A 70 -10.42 0.23 -0.05
CA TYR A 70 -10.98 -0.62 1.00
C TYR A 70 -10.00 -0.85 2.16
N GLN A 71 -8.70 -1.04 1.89
CA GLN A 71 -7.68 -1.21 2.93
C GLN A 71 -7.53 0.05 3.78
N VAL A 72 -7.64 1.23 3.17
CA VAL A 72 -7.65 2.51 3.90
C VAL A 72 -8.87 2.60 4.80
N GLY A 73 -10.06 2.24 4.29
CA GLY A 73 -11.29 2.19 5.08
C GLY A 73 -11.22 1.21 6.25
N GLN A 74 -10.62 0.04 6.06
CA GLN A 74 -10.44 -0.96 7.13
C GLN A 74 -9.41 -0.51 8.18
N ALA A 75 -8.29 0.08 7.75
CA ALA A 75 -7.28 0.62 8.67
C ALA A 75 -7.86 1.74 9.56
N ARG A 76 -8.70 2.62 9.00
CA ARG A 76 -9.42 3.64 9.77
C ARG A 76 -10.34 3.03 10.84
N LYS A 77 -11.08 1.98 10.49
CA LYS A 77 -11.95 1.28 11.46
C LYS A 77 -11.18 0.67 12.63
N VAL A 78 -9.99 0.11 12.37
CA VAL A 78 -9.15 -0.46 13.44
C VAL A 78 -8.57 0.63 14.35
N LEU A 79 -8.20 1.79 13.81
CA LEU A 79 -7.69 2.91 14.60
C LEU A 79 -8.74 3.54 15.53
N ASP A 80 -10.03 3.47 15.19
CA ASP A 80 -11.15 3.99 16.00
C ASP A 80 -11.70 2.98 17.04
N LEU A 81 -11.16 1.76 17.10
CA LEU A 81 -11.57 0.81 18.15
C LEU A 81 -10.94 1.19 19.49
N PRO A 82 -11.70 1.26 20.59
CA PRO A 82 -11.12 1.46 21.91
C PRO A 82 -10.18 0.29 22.22
N VAL A 83 -8.93 0.61 22.56
CA VAL A 83 -7.95 -0.37 23.04
C VAL A 83 -8.53 -1.00 24.31
N VAL A 84 -8.98 -2.25 24.22
CA VAL A 84 -9.34 -3.05 25.39
C VAL A 84 -8.05 -3.29 26.15
N GLN A 85 -7.81 -2.53 27.22
CA GLN A 85 -6.70 -2.78 28.12
C GLN A 85 -6.97 -4.10 28.83
N ALA A 86 -6.20 -5.14 28.49
CA ALA A 86 -6.19 -6.37 29.25
C ALA A 86 -5.63 -6.05 30.66
N SER A 87 -6.49 -6.15 31.66
CA SER A 87 -6.12 -6.05 33.07
C SER A 87 -5.24 -7.26 33.42
N PRO A 88 -4.08 -7.09 34.08
CA PRO A 88 -3.31 -8.24 34.54
C PRO A 88 -4.10 -8.94 35.65
N ALA A 89 -4.46 -10.20 35.42
CA ALA A 89 -5.07 -11.04 36.43
C ALA A 89 -4.10 -11.20 37.61
N ALA A 90 -4.49 -10.68 38.77
CA ALA A 90 -3.87 -11.00 40.05
C ALA A 90 -4.31 -12.41 40.47
N GLY A 91 -3.35 -13.25 40.84
CA GLY A 91 -3.57 -14.59 41.38
C GLY A 91 -2.25 -15.28 41.66
#